data_AF-A0A9K3GZG2-F1
#
_entry.id   AF-A0A9K3GZG2-F1
#
_cell.length_a   1.000
_cell.length_b   1.000
_cell.length_c   1.000
_cell.angle_alpha   90.00
_cell.angle_beta   90.00
_cell.angle_gamma   90.00
#
_symmetry.space_group_name_H-M   'P 1'
#
loop_
_entity.id
_entity.type
_entity.pdbx_description
1 polymer ?
#
loop_
_entity_poly.entity_id
_entity_poly.type
_entity_poly.pdbx_seq_one_letter_code
_entity_poly.pdbx_strand_id
1 'polypeptide(L)'
;MIMCNLVLIFFSTTQEIVREWRSMGEEIMDFENSKKSLVAEREAFNSEKKGLMWRVADAEEKLSQEKQLNADRQKDWVAACERSNHELKTVHDEVVRVKAERAKESQEFDRISAAYKEKEAESFTAQKGNEEAQAWIVELEKTVEEQKAQNKTLELLSQDLVMIASGSLCAAFPCGRKDRYAEGKAAALAKEKDDKFELFKVDCVGNYTANCQEYEFVEFGILKAIDKLARRGVVVETLKKVIEDSDAEAGTGGASSSHQP
;
A
#
# COMPACT_ATOMS: atom_id res chain seq x y z
N MET A 1 -116.33 -108.03 -46.31
CA MET A 1 -115.12 -107.25 -46.66
C MET A 1 -115.21 -105.77 -46.24
N ILE A 2 -116.35 -105.09 -46.41
CA ILE A 2 -116.52 -103.65 -46.09
C ILE A 2 -116.35 -103.32 -44.59
N MET A 3 -116.92 -104.12 -43.68
CA MET A 3 -116.80 -103.87 -42.24
C MET A 3 -115.37 -103.97 -41.70
N CYS A 4 -114.54 -104.86 -42.25
CA CYS A 4 -113.14 -104.98 -41.85
C CYS A 4 -112.31 -103.73 -42.20
N ASN A 5 -112.64 -103.07 -43.32
CA ASN A 5 -111.93 -101.87 -43.76
C ASN A 5 -112.25 -100.65 -42.87
N LEU A 6 -113.53 -100.49 -42.49
CA LEU A 6 -113.96 -99.42 -41.58
C LEU A 6 -113.31 -99.52 -40.19
N VAL A 7 -113.18 -100.74 -39.64
CA VAL A 7 -112.53 -100.97 -38.35
C VAL A 7 -111.03 -100.63 -38.39
N LEU A 8 -110.35 -100.99 -39.48
CA LEU A 8 -108.93 -100.66 -39.66
C LEU A 8 -108.69 -99.16 -39.82
N ILE A 9 -109.53 -98.46 -40.60
CA ILE A 9 -109.44 -97.01 -40.77
C ILE A 9 -109.68 -96.29 -39.43
N PHE A 10 -110.71 -96.69 -38.67
CA PHE A 10 -111.00 -96.12 -37.36
C PHE A 10 -109.85 -96.30 -36.37
N PHE A 11 -109.28 -97.52 -36.32
CA PHE A 11 -108.16 -97.82 -35.43
C PHE A 11 -106.89 -97.02 -35.81
N SER A 12 -106.57 -96.95 -37.10
CA SER A 12 -105.44 -96.15 -37.61
C SER A 12 -105.59 -94.67 -37.25
N THR A 13 -106.77 -94.10 -37.50
CA THR A 13 -107.06 -92.68 -37.19
C THR A 13 -106.94 -92.41 -35.68
N THR A 14 -107.45 -93.32 -34.85
CA THR A 14 -107.36 -93.18 -33.39
C THR A 14 -105.92 -93.23 -32.89
N GLN A 15 -105.10 -94.13 -33.44
CA GLN A 15 -103.67 -94.21 -33.09
C GLN A 15 -102.91 -92.96 -33.51
N GLU A 16 -103.24 -92.40 -34.68
CA GLU A 16 -102.61 -91.19 -35.20
C GLU A 16 -102.94 -89.97 -34.33
N ILE A 17 -104.20 -89.82 -33.92
CA ILE A 17 -104.63 -88.82 -32.94
C ILE A 17 -103.81 -88.98 -31.64
N VAL A 18 -103.74 -90.18 -31.06
CA VAL A 18 -102.97 -90.40 -29.82
C VAL A 18 -101.48 -90.06 -29.98
N ARG A 19 -100.89 -90.35 -31.15
CA ARG A 19 -99.50 -89.99 -31.46
C ARG A 19 -99.31 -88.47 -31.52
N GLU A 20 -100.21 -87.74 -32.18
CA GLU A 20 -100.16 -86.28 -32.26
C GLU A 20 -100.36 -85.62 -30.89
N TRP A 21 -101.29 -86.13 -30.07
CA TRP A 21 -101.47 -85.64 -28.70
C TRP A 21 -100.21 -85.84 -27.85
N ARG A 22 -99.50 -86.95 -28.03
CA ARG A 22 -98.20 -87.18 -27.36
C ARG A 22 -97.14 -86.19 -27.86
N SER A 23 -97.04 -85.99 -29.17
CA SER A 23 -96.12 -85.01 -29.79
C SER A 23 -96.37 -83.60 -29.27
N MET A 24 -97.64 -83.15 -29.23
CA MET A 24 -98.00 -81.85 -28.68
C MET A 24 -97.67 -81.74 -27.19
N GLY A 25 -97.86 -82.82 -26.42
CA GLY A 25 -97.47 -82.85 -25.01
C GLY A 25 -95.96 -82.68 -24.80
N GLU A 26 -95.14 -83.32 -25.65
CA GLU A 26 -93.67 -83.17 -25.65
C GLU A 26 -93.25 -81.74 -26.05
N GLU A 27 -93.84 -81.18 -27.11
CA GLU A 27 -93.59 -79.80 -27.54
C GLU A 27 -93.95 -78.77 -26.46
N ILE A 28 -95.06 -78.98 -25.73
CA ILE A 28 -95.44 -78.11 -24.60
C ILE A 28 -94.40 -78.19 -23.49
N MET A 29 -93.91 -79.38 -23.14
CA MET A 29 -92.86 -79.54 -22.12
C MET A 29 -91.55 -78.87 -22.55
N ASP A 30 -91.14 -79.01 -23.82
CA ASP A 30 -89.94 -78.37 -24.35
C ASP A 30 -90.07 -76.84 -24.36
N PHE A 31 -91.25 -76.32 -24.69
CA PHE A 31 -91.56 -74.90 -24.58
C PHE A 31 -91.46 -74.40 -23.13
N GLU A 32 -92.05 -75.13 -22.17
CA GLU A 32 -91.96 -74.77 -20.75
C GLU A 32 -90.52 -74.81 -20.22
N ASN A 33 -89.73 -75.80 -20.63
CA ASN A 33 -88.31 -75.91 -20.28
C ASN A 33 -87.50 -74.76 -20.87
N SER A 34 -87.73 -74.43 -22.15
CA SER A 34 -87.10 -73.30 -22.82
C SER A 34 -87.45 -71.97 -22.15
N LYS A 35 -88.73 -71.78 -21.77
CA LYS A 35 -89.19 -70.60 -21.03
C LYS A 35 -88.48 -70.46 -19.68
N LYS A 36 -88.31 -71.57 -18.92
CA LYS A 36 -87.58 -71.56 -17.65
C LYS A 36 -86.10 -71.22 -17.86
N SER A 37 -85.46 -71.79 -18.89
CA SER A 37 -84.07 -71.48 -19.25
C SER A 37 -83.88 -69.99 -19.55
N LEU A 38 -84.75 -69.40 -20.37
CA LEU A 38 -84.69 -67.98 -20.71
C LEU A 38 -84.87 -67.06 -19.48
N VAL A 39 -85.71 -67.45 -18.52
CA VAL A 39 -85.85 -66.70 -17.26
C VAL A 39 -84.56 -66.77 -16.44
N ALA A 40 -83.95 -67.95 -16.32
CA ALA A 40 -82.69 -68.11 -15.61
C ALA A 40 -81.54 -67.32 -16.27
N GLU A 41 -81.43 -67.36 -17.61
CA GLU A 41 -80.45 -66.57 -18.36
C GLU A 41 -80.66 -65.06 -18.17
N ARG A 42 -81.91 -64.60 -18.19
CA ARG A 42 -82.25 -63.19 -17.94
C ARG A 42 -81.81 -62.76 -16.53
N GLU A 43 -82.02 -63.61 -15.52
CA GLU A 43 -81.62 -63.33 -14.15
C GLU A 43 -80.10 -63.30 -14.00
N ALA A 44 -79.38 -64.25 -14.61
CA ALA A 44 -77.92 -64.27 -14.67
C ALA A 44 -77.36 -63.02 -15.38
N PHE A 45 -77.93 -62.65 -16.53
CA PHE A 45 -77.54 -61.43 -17.25
C PHE A 45 -77.77 -60.18 -16.40
N ASN A 46 -78.89 -60.09 -15.68
CA ASN A 46 -79.19 -58.94 -14.83
C ASN A 46 -78.23 -58.84 -13.63
N SER A 47 -77.82 -59.97 -13.05
CA SER A 47 -76.85 -59.97 -11.94
C SER A 47 -75.47 -59.57 -12.44
N GLU A 48 -75.03 -60.08 -13.59
CA GLU A 48 -73.76 -59.69 -14.22
C GLU A 48 -73.77 -58.21 -14.60
N LYS A 49 -74.85 -57.71 -15.21
CA LYS A 49 -75.00 -56.29 -15.54
C LYS A 49 -74.86 -55.39 -14.31
N LYS A 50 -75.47 -55.76 -13.17
CA LYS A 50 -75.30 -55.04 -11.90
C LYS A 50 -73.85 -55.10 -11.41
N GLY A 51 -73.22 -56.27 -11.48
CA GLY A 51 -71.81 -56.43 -11.10
C GLY A 51 -70.84 -55.63 -11.97
N LEU A 52 -71.10 -55.53 -13.27
CA LEU A 52 -70.34 -54.68 -14.19
C LEU A 52 -70.53 -53.20 -13.87
N MET A 53 -71.77 -52.76 -13.66
CA MET A 53 -72.07 -51.37 -13.31
C MET A 53 -71.36 -50.95 -12.02
N TRP A 54 -71.34 -51.81 -11.00
CA TRP A 54 -70.61 -51.55 -9.77
C TRP A 54 -69.10 -51.44 -9.98
N ARG A 55 -68.50 -52.34 -10.77
CA ARG A 55 -67.06 -52.29 -11.09
C ARG A 55 -66.69 -51.03 -11.88
N VAL A 56 -67.55 -50.59 -12.79
CA VAL A 56 -67.34 -49.33 -13.53
C VAL A 56 -67.38 -48.14 -12.57
N ALA A 57 -68.37 -48.06 -11.68
CA ALA A 57 -68.48 -46.98 -10.70
C ALA A 57 -67.26 -46.94 -9.74
N ASP A 58 -66.82 -48.09 -9.23
CA ASP A 58 -65.61 -48.20 -8.39
C ASP A 58 -64.34 -47.76 -9.14
N ALA A 59 -64.20 -48.15 -10.42
CA ALA A 59 -63.08 -47.72 -11.25
C ALA A 59 -63.11 -46.22 -11.56
N GLU A 60 -64.28 -45.65 -11.81
CA GLU A 60 -64.46 -44.20 -12.02
C GLU A 60 -64.13 -43.40 -10.76
N GLU A 61 -64.54 -43.88 -9.58
CA GLU A 61 -64.18 -43.27 -8.30
C GLU A 61 -62.66 -43.29 -8.07
N LYS A 62 -62.02 -44.45 -8.27
CA LYS A 62 -60.56 -44.58 -8.18
C LYS A 62 -59.84 -43.66 -9.16
N LEU A 63 -60.32 -43.57 -10.39
CA LEU A 63 -59.76 -42.66 -11.39
C LEU A 63 -59.90 -41.19 -10.97
N SER A 64 -61.02 -40.82 -10.35
CA SER A 64 -61.23 -39.47 -9.82
C SER A 64 -60.26 -39.16 -8.66
N GLN A 65 -60.09 -40.10 -7.74
CA GLN A 65 -59.15 -39.99 -6.63
C GLN A 65 -57.70 -39.85 -7.12
N GLU A 66 -57.27 -40.69 -8.08
CA GLU A 66 -55.93 -40.61 -8.66
C GLU A 66 -55.70 -39.28 -9.41
N LYS A 67 -56.70 -38.78 -10.15
CA LYS A 67 -56.61 -37.46 -10.80
C LYS A 67 -56.40 -36.35 -9.78
N GLN A 68 -57.12 -36.40 -8.66
CA GLN A 68 -56.98 -35.42 -7.59
C GLN A 68 -55.60 -35.51 -6.93
N LEU A 69 -55.14 -36.71 -6.58
CA LEU A 69 -53.81 -36.93 -6.01
C LEU A 69 -52.69 -36.45 -6.95
N ASN A 70 -52.84 -36.68 -8.25
CA ASN A 70 -51.85 -36.23 -9.23
C ASN A 70 -51.85 -34.69 -9.37
N ALA A 71 -53.03 -34.06 -9.34
CA ALA A 71 -53.14 -32.61 -9.35
C ALA A 71 -52.50 -31.98 -8.10
N ASP A 72 -52.69 -32.57 -6.92
CA ASP A 72 -52.12 -32.08 -5.68
C ASP A 72 -50.60 -32.29 -5.65
N ARG A 73 -50.10 -33.45 -6.08
CA ARG A 73 -48.65 -33.66 -6.28
C ARG A 73 -48.05 -32.64 -7.23
N GLN A 74 -48.72 -32.34 -8.35
CA GLN A 74 -48.24 -31.36 -9.31
C GLN A 74 -48.14 -29.96 -8.67
N LYS A 75 -49.14 -29.55 -7.89
CA LYS A 75 -49.09 -28.29 -7.14
C LYS A 75 -47.94 -28.27 -6.14
N ASP A 76 -47.74 -29.34 -5.37
CA ASP A 76 -46.67 -29.44 -4.39
C ASP A 76 -45.29 -29.37 -5.05
N TRP A 77 -45.12 -30.04 -6.19
CA TRP A 77 -43.90 -29.97 -7.00
C TRP A 77 -43.63 -28.55 -7.49
N VAL A 78 -44.63 -27.86 -8.05
CA VAL A 78 -44.49 -26.47 -8.50
C VAL A 78 -44.11 -25.55 -7.33
N ALA A 79 -44.79 -25.67 -6.19
CA ALA A 79 -44.49 -24.87 -5.00
C ALA A 79 -43.07 -25.15 -4.46
N ALA A 80 -42.61 -26.41 -4.50
CA ALA A 80 -41.24 -26.77 -4.13
C ALA A 80 -40.21 -26.14 -5.09
N CYS A 81 -40.47 -26.18 -6.41
CA CYS A 81 -39.61 -25.55 -7.40
C CYS A 81 -39.54 -24.02 -7.22
N GLU A 82 -40.68 -23.37 -6.97
CA GLU A 82 -40.73 -21.92 -6.71
C GLU A 82 -39.94 -21.52 -5.47
N ARG A 83 -40.09 -22.26 -4.36
CA ARG A 83 -39.30 -22.04 -3.13
C ARG A 83 -37.80 -22.18 -3.39
N SER A 84 -37.38 -23.26 -4.03
CA SER A 84 -35.97 -23.50 -4.34
C SER A 84 -35.40 -22.42 -5.26
N ASN A 85 -36.16 -21.96 -6.26
CA ASN A 85 -35.72 -20.88 -7.14
C ASN A 85 -35.57 -19.55 -6.40
N HIS A 86 -36.45 -19.25 -5.44
CA HIS A 86 -36.35 -18.07 -4.60
C HIS A 86 -35.12 -18.12 -3.67
N GLU A 87 -34.85 -19.27 -3.05
CA GLU A 87 -33.64 -19.50 -2.24
C GLU A 87 -32.37 -19.34 -3.07
N LEU A 88 -32.31 -19.96 -4.26
CA LEU A 88 -31.17 -19.84 -5.17
C LEU A 88 -30.93 -18.40 -5.60
N LYS A 89 -31.99 -17.65 -5.91
CA LYS A 89 -31.89 -16.22 -6.24
C LYS A 89 -31.32 -15.42 -5.06
N THR A 90 -31.81 -15.69 -3.85
CA THR A 90 -31.34 -15.02 -2.63
C THR A 90 -29.86 -15.29 -2.38
N VAL A 91 -29.43 -16.55 -2.50
CA VAL A 91 -28.02 -16.95 -2.37
C VAL A 91 -27.17 -16.33 -3.47
N HIS A 92 -27.67 -16.29 -4.70
CA HIS A 92 -26.97 -15.65 -5.81
C HIS A 92 -26.74 -14.15 -5.55
N ASP A 93 -27.78 -13.43 -5.14
CA ASP A 93 -27.70 -11.99 -4.84
C ASP A 93 -26.71 -11.72 -3.69
N GLU A 94 -26.70 -12.58 -2.67
CA GLU A 94 -25.75 -12.52 -1.57
C GLU A 94 -24.30 -12.78 -2.03
N VAL A 95 -24.08 -13.76 -2.92
CA VAL A 95 -22.75 -14.01 -3.51
C VAL A 95 -22.28 -12.80 -4.32
N VAL A 96 -23.17 -12.15 -5.07
CA VAL A 96 -22.83 -10.93 -5.82
C VAL A 96 -22.43 -9.80 -4.87
N ARG A 97 -23.18 -9.61 -3.78
CA ARG A 97 -22.86 -8.62 -2.74
C ARG A 97 -21.49 -8.88 -2.12
N VAL A 98 -21.23 -10.11 -1.66
CA VAL A 98 -19.95 -10.51 -1.06
C VAL A 98 -18.79 -10.35 -2.04
N LYS A 99 -18.99 -10.67 -3.33
CA LYS A 99 -17.95 -10.44 -4.36
C LYS A 99 -17.63 -8.96 -4.51
N ALA A 100 -18.64 -8.08 -4.47
CA ALA A 100 -18.42 -6.64 -4.53
C ALA A 100 -17.67 -6.11 -3.30
N GLU A 101 -17.98 -6.63 -2.11
CA GLU A 101 -17.26 -6.29 -0.87
C GLU A 101 -15.80 -6.76 -0.91
N ARG A 102 -15.56 -8.00 -1.32
CA ARG A 102 -14.20 -8.52 -1.51
C ARG A 102 -13.38 -7.68 -2.50
N ALA A 103 -14.00 -7.16 -3.55
CA ALA A 103 -13.31 -6.28 -4.50
C ALA A 103 -12.91 -4.94 -3.85
N LYS A 104 -13.77 -4.36 -3.00
CA LYS A 104 -13.45 -3.16 -2.22
C LYS A 104 -12.31 -3.42 -1.23
N GLU A 105 -12.38 -4.50 -0.47
CA GLU A 105 -11.33 -4.89 0.48
C GLU A 105 -9.99 -5.11 -0.21
N SER A 106 -9.98 -5.78 -1.37
CA SER A 106 -8.77 -5.94 -2.18
C SER A 106 -8.19 -4.60 -2.60
N GLN A 107 -9.03 -3.65 -3.03
CA GLN A 107 -8.58 -2.31 -3.39
C GLN A 107 -7.99 -1.56 -2.19
N GLU A 108 -8.61 -1.65 -1.02
CA GLU A 108 -8.06 -1.02 0.20
C GLU A 108 -6.74 -1.67 0.63
N PHE A 109 -6.61 -2.99 0.50
CA PHE A 109 -5.35 -3.68 0.74
C PHE A 109 -4.23 -3.19 -0.19
N ASP A 110 -4.53 -3.04 -1.48
CA ASP A 110 -3.56 -2.52 -2.46
C ASP A 110 -3.14 -1.08 -2.13
N ARG A 111 -4.09 -0.22 -1.71
CA ARG A 111 -3.80 1.16 -1.27
C ARG A 111 -2.91 1.19 -0.04
N ILE A 112 -3.22 0.39 0.98
CA ILE A 112 -2.42 0.30 2.21
C ILE A 112 -1.03 -0.22 1.90
N SER A 113 -0.90 -1.24 1.04
CA SER A 113 0.39 -1.77 0.61
C SER A 113 1.23 -0.72 -0.10
N ALA A 114 0.63 0.08 -0.99
CA ALA A 114 1.32 1.19 -1.66
C ALA A 114 1.78 2.26 -0.67
N ALA A 115 0.90 2.70 0.24
CA ALA A 115 1.25 3.70 1.27
C ALA A 115 2.36 3.21 2.21
N TYR A 116 2.37 1.91 2.55
CA TYR A 116 3.45 1.33 3.35
C TYR A 116 4.79 1.37 2.62
N LYS A 117 4.83 1.00 1.33
CA LYS A 117 6.06 1.07 0.51
C LYS A 117 6.57 2.50 0.36
N GLU A 118 5.67 3.47 0.22
CA GLU A 118 6.04 4.89 0.17
C GLU A 118 6.65 5.34 1.50
N LYS A 119 6.05 4.97 2.64
CA LYS A 119 6.62 5.24 3.97
C LYS A 119 7.97 4.58 4.19
N GLU A 120 8.15 3.35 3.70
CA GLU A 120 9.44 2.66 3.75
C GLU A 120 10.50 3.41 2.93
N ALA A 121 10.15 3.84 1.71
CA ALA A 121 11.05 4.64 0.88
C ALA A 121 11.39 6.01 1.51
N GLU A 122 10.39 6.71 2.07
CA GLU A 122 10.61 7.96 2.82
C GLU A 122 11.58 7.73 4.00
N SER A 123 11.37 6.66 4.78
CA SER A 123 12.24 6.33 5.91
C SER A 123 13.67 6.06 5.49
N PHE A 124 13.87 5.37 4.36
CA PHE A 124 15.19 5.11 3.79
C PHE A 124 15.87 6.40 3.33
N THR A 125 15.13 7.30 2.67
CA THR A 125 15.67 8.61 2.25
C THR A 125 16.03 9.49 3.44
N ALA A 126 15.21 9.51 4.50
CA ALA A 126 15.49 10.26 5.73
C ALA A 126 16.72 9.70 6.46
N GLN A 127 16.87 8.37 6.51
CA GLN A 127 18.06 7.74 7.08
C GLN A 127 19.31 8.12 6.31
N LYS A 128 19.28 8.03 4.98
CA LYS A 128 20.42 8.43 4.14
C LYS A 128 20.79 9.91 4.34
N GLY A 129 19.81 10.81 4.39
CA GLY A 129 20.04 12.23 4.65
C GLY A 129 20.65 12.49 6.03
N ASN A 130 20.26 11.71 7.05
CA ASN A 130 20.85 11.79 8.38
C ASN A 130 22.31 11.28 8.40
N GLU A 131 22.62 10.20 7.68
CA GLU A 131 23.99 9.70 7.50
C GLU A 131 24.88 10.74 6.78
N GLU A 132 24.36 11.38 5.72
CA GLU A 132 25.04 12.47 5.02
C GLU A 132 25.27 13.68 5.94
N ALA A 133 24.26 14.08 6.73
CA ALA A 133 24.40 15.17 7.70
C ALA A 133 25.43 14.84 8.79
N GLN A 134 25.46 13.60 9.30
CA GLN A 134 26.48 13.17 10.26
C GLN A 134 27.89 13.22 9.66
N ALA A 135 28.06 12.79 8.40
CA ALA A 135 29.35 12.89 7.71
C ALA A 135 29.81 14.36 7.60
N TRP A 136 28.90 15.28 7.26
CA TRP A 136 29.18 16.72 7.22
C TRP A 136 29.56 17.29 8.59
N ILE A 137 28.89 16.87 9.67
CA ILE A 137 29.24 17.30 11.03
C ILE A 137 30.66 16.84 11.39
N VAL A 138 31.01 15.59 11.10
CA VAL A 138 32.36 15.05 11.36
C VAL A 138 33.43 15.83 10.60
N GLU A 139 33.18 16.19 9.33
CA GLU A 139 34.13 16.99 8.56
C GLU A 139 34.26 18.41 9.13
N LEU A 140 33.15 19.05 9.51
CA LEU A 140 33.19 20.36 10.16
C LEU A 140 33.93 20.31 11.50
N GLU A 141 33.70 19.31 12.33
CA GLU A 141 34.42 19.13 13.60
C GLU A 141 35.93 19.02 13.39
N LYS A 142 36.36 18.29 12.36
CA LYS A 142 37.77 18.19 11.97
C LYS A 142 38.34 19.55 11.57
N THR A 143 37.63 20.32 10.74
CA THR A 143 38.10 21.68 10.35
C THR A 143 38.17 22.63 11.54
N VAL A 144 37.25 22.53 12.51
CA VAL A 144 37.26 23.33 13.74
C VAL A 144 38.48 23.00 14.60
N GLU A 145 38.79 21.71 14.79
CA GLU A 145 39.97 21.31 15.56
C GLU A 145 41.28 21.71 14.85
N GLU A 146 41.33 21.65 13.51
CA GLU A 146 42.45 22.19 12.73
C GLU A 146 42.63 23.70 12.94
N GLN A 147 41.54 24.49 12.87
CA GLN A 147 41.60 25.92 13.13
C GLN A 147 42.02 26.24 14.57
N LYS A 148 41.54 25.47 15.55
CA LYS A 148 41.92 25.62 16.95
C LYS A 148 43.41 25.37 17.17
N ALA A 149 43.99 24.37 16.50
CA ALA A 149 45.43 24.12 16.52
C ALA A 149 46.22 25.27 15.87
N GLN A 150 45.71 25.82 14.76
CA GLN A 150 46.31 27.01 14.11
C GLN A 150 46.26 28.24 15.03
N ASN A 151 45.13 28.51 15.68
CA ASN A 151 44.99 29.64 16.61
C ASN A 151 45.93 29.52 17.81
N LYS A 152 46.09 28.32 18.39
CA LYS A 152 47.06 28.08 19.46
C LYS A 152 48.50 28.36 19.01
N THR A 153 48.81 28.07 17.76
CA THR A 153 50.13 28.39 17.17
C THR A 153 50.32 29.89 17.00
N LEU A 154 49.27 30.62 16.60
CA LEU A 154 49.30 32.08 16.49
C LEU A 154 49.45 32.75 17.86
N GLU A 155 48.78 32.25 18.90
CA GLU A 155 48.95 32.74 20.28
C GLU A 155 50.41 32.63 20.75
N LEU A 156 51.05 31.47 20.53
CA LEU A 156 52.46 31.27 20.86
C LEU A 156 53.37 32.27 20.12
N LEU A 157 53.14 32.46 18.82
CA LEU A 157 53.88 33.47 18.04
C LEU A 157 53.64 34.89 18.54
N SER A 158 52.42 35.20 19.00
CA SER A 158 52.11 36.51 19.60
C SER A 158 52.86 36.72 20.92
N GLN A 159 52.97 35.68 21.76
CA GLN A 159 53.73 35.73 23.01
C GLN A 159 55.22 35.93 22.75
N ASP A 160 55.78 35.23 21.77
CA ASP A 160 57.18 35.41 21.34
C ASP A 160 57.44 36.84 20.88
N LEU A 161 56.54 37.43 20.09
CA LEU A 161 56.65 38.82 19.63
C LEU A 161 56.55 39.82 20.79
N VAL A 162 55.66 39.60 21.76
CA VAL A 162 55.56 40.45 22.96
C VAL A 162 56.83 40.37 23.80
N MET A 163 57.44 39.19 23.97
CA MET A 163 58.75 39.05 24.64
C MET A 163 59.86 39.82 23.92
N ILE A 164 59.90 39.76 22.59
CA ILE A 164 60.89 40.51 21.80
C ILE A 164 60.70 42.03 21.97
N ALA A 165 59.46 42.51 21.94
CA ALA A 165 59.17 43.94 22.10
C ALA A 165 59.47 44.45 23.54
N SER A 166 59.15 43.66 24.56
CA SER A 166 59.39 44.02 25.97
C SER A 166 60.87 43.94 26.38
N GLY A 167 61.67 43.06 25.75
CA GLY A 167 63.12 43.01 25.93
C GLY A 167 63.87 44.22 25.33
N SER A 168 63.37 44.76 24.22
CA SER A 168 63.98 45.91 23.52
C SER A 168 63.63 47.27 24.15
N LEU A 169 62.43 47.43 24.72
CA LEU A 169 61.98 48.72 25.26
C LEU A 169 62.55 49.05 26.66
N CYS A 170 63.07 48.07 27.41
CA CYS A 170 63.66 48.32 28.73
C CYS A 170 65.09 48.89 28.71
N ALA A 171 65.82 48.79 27.59
CA ALA A 171 67.19 49.28 27.49
C ALA A 171 67.31 50.77 27.07
N ALA A 172 66.26 51.35 26.49
CA ALA A 172 66.36 52.62 25.76
C ALA A 172 65.91 53.89 26.53
N PHE A 173 65.56 53.82 27.83
CA PHE A 173 65.13 54.99 28.59
C PHE A 173 65.79 55.12 29.98
N PRO A 174 66.98 55.75 30.10
CA PRO A 174 67.43 56.29 31.37
C PRO A 174 66.77 57.65 31.62
N CYS A 175 65.75 57.61 32.48
CA CYS A 175 65.08 58.76 33.09
C CYS A 175 66.09 59.65 33.84
N GLY A 176 66.37 60.88 33.36
CA GLY A 176 67.20 61.83 34.12
C GLY A 176 67.85 63.02 33.40
N ARG A 177 67.42 63.41 32.19
CA ARG A 177 68.15 64.41 31.36
C ARG A 177 67.39 65.70 31.00
N LYS A 178 66.54 66.24 31.88
CA LYS A 178 65.91 67.55 31.61
C LYS A 178 66.79 68.76 31.96
N ASP A 179 67.77 68.62 32.86
CA ASP A 179 68.42 69.79 33.45
C ASP A 179 69.56 70.39 32.60
N ARG A 180 70.25 69.59 31.78
CA ARG A 180 71.44 70.07 31.03
C ARG A 180 71.15 70.79 29.71
N TYR A 181 69.96 70.60 29.12
CA TYR A 181 69.56 71.33 27.90
C TYR A 181 69.25 72.81 28.20
N ALA A 182 68.77 73.11 29.40
CA ALA A 182 68.49 74.47 29.84
C ALA A 182 69.79 75.28 30.08
N GLU A 183 70.81 74.65 30.66
CA GLU A 183 72.11 75.28 30.94
C GLU A 183 72.87 75.63 29.65
N GLY A 184 72.91 74.73 28.67
CA GLY A 184 73.56 74.99 27.37
C GLY A 184 72.88 76.07 26.53
N LYS A 185 71.55 76.21 26.64
CA LYS A 185 70.80 77.28 25.96
C LYS A 185 71.12 78.66 26.55
N ALA A 186 71.36 78.75 27.86
CA ALA A 186 71.74 79.99 28.53
C ALA A 186 73.17 80.44 28.16
N ALA A 187 74.12 79.52 28.11
CA ALA A 187 75.51 79.82 27.73
C ALA A 187 75.63 80.29 26.26
N ALA A 188 74.88 79.66 25.33
CA ALA A 188 74.85 80.06 23.93
C ALA A 188 74.28 81.49 23.71
N LEU A 189 73.33 81.91 24.55
CA LEU A 189 72.79 83.28 24.55
C LEU A 189 73.78 84.31 25.11
N ALA A 190 74.67 83.90 26.03
CA ALA A 190 75.71 84.75 26.61
C ALA A 190 77.00 84.84 25.75
N LYS A 191 77.09 84.09 24.64
CA LYS A 191 78.29 83.93 23.78
C LYS A 191 79.53 83.38 24.50
N GLU A 192 79.35 82.70 25.63
CA GLU A 192 80.41 81.92 26.26
C GLU A 192 80.49 80.53 25.62
N LYS A 193 81.72 80.04 25.41
CA LYS A 193 81.93 78.65 25.02
C LYS A 193 81.75 77.77 26.25
N ASP A 194 80.67 76.98 26.26
CA ASP A 194 80.46 75.93 27.25
C ASP A 194 80.85 74.58 26.68
N ASP A 195 82.07 74.16 27.01
CA ASP A 195 82.65 72.89 26.56
C ASP A 195 81.82 71.67 27.04
N LYS A 196 81.01 71.80 28.10
CA LYS A 196 80.12 70.72 28.56
C LYS A 196 78.93 70.50 27.62
N PHE A 197 78.47 71.55 26.95
CA PHE A 197 77.38 71.46 25.98
C PHE A 197 77.85 70.87 24.65
N GLU A 198 79.08 71.16 24.23
CA GLU A 198 79.66 70.50 23.05
C GLU A 198 79.91 69.01 23.29
N LEU A 199 80.36 68.62 24.50
CA LEU A 199 80.46 67.21 24.87
C LEU A 199 79.09 66.50 24.86
N PHE A 200 78.02 67.19 25.31
CA PHE A 200 76.65 66.67 25.25
C PHE A 200 76.17 66.43 23.81
N LYS A 201 76.51 67.31 22.86
CA LYS A 201 76.17 67.10 21.44
C LYS A 201 76.88 65.87 20.87
N VAL A 202 78.16 65.69 21.18
CA VAL A 202 78.94 64.52 20.73
C VAL A 202 78.38 63.23 21.32
N ASP A 203 78.03 63.22 22.61
CA ASP A 203 77.37 62.07 23.26
C ASP A 203 75.97 61.79 22.67
N CYS A 204 75.20 62.83 22.32
CA CYS A 204 73.89 62.68 21.67
C CYS A 204 74.01 62.09 20.27
N VAL A 205 75.01 62.50 19.48
CA VAL A 205 75.26 61.92 18.16
C VAL A 205 75.72 60.48 18.31
N GLY A 206 76.64 60.18 19.23
CA GLY A 206 77.09 58.81 19.52
C GLY A 206 75.95 57.87 19.90
N ASN A 207 75.09 58.28 20.83
CA ASN A 207 73.91 57.49 21.24
C ASN A 207 72.85 57.38 20.15
N TYR A 208 72.67 58.39 19.30
CA TYR A 208 71.75 58.30 18.15
C TYR A 208 72.20 57.21 17.17
N THR A 209 73.50 57.13 16.86
CA THR A 209 74.05 56.05 16.03
C THR A 209 73.91 54.66 16.67
N ALA A 210 74.08 54.53 17.99
CA ALA A 210 73.89 53.26 18.69
C ALA A 210 72.43 52.79 18.70
N ASN A 211 71.47 53.70 18.92
CA ASN A 211 70.04 53.38 18.87
C ASN A 211 69.54 53.07 17.46
N CYS A 212 70.17 53.62 16.40
CA CYS A 212 69.81 53.27 15.01
C CYS A 212 70.09 51.79 14.71
N GLN A 213 71.15 51.19 15.27
CA GLN A 213 71.46 49.77 15.08
C GLN A 213 70.47 48.83 15.79
N GLU A 214 69.92 49.24 16.94
CA GLU A 214 68.87 48.48 17.63
C GLU A 214 67.52 48.53 16.90
N TYR A 215 67.18 49.67 16.29
CA TYR A 215 65.97 49.80 15.47
C TYR A 215 66.04 48.97 14.18
N GLU A 216 67.20 48.86 13.53
CA GLU A 216 67.39 47.97 12.38
C GLU A 216 67.14 46.49 12.76
N PHE A 217 67.51 46.07 13.98
CA PHE A 217 67.24 44.72 14.47
C PHE A 217 65.75 44.46 14.72
N VAL A 218 65.02 45.45 15.25
CA VAL A 218 63.56 45.38 15.44
C VAL A 218 62.83 45.39 14.10
N GLU A 219 63.25 46.24 13.16
CA GLU A 219 62.70 46.30 11.80
C GLU A 219 62.90 44.97 11.06
N PHE A 220 64.10 44.37 11.18
CA PHE A 220 64.36 43.02 10.66
C PHE A 220 63.50 41.94 11.33
N GLY A 221 63.26 42.04 12.64
CA GLY A 221 62.36 41.14 13.37
C GLY A 221 60.91 41.24 12.89
N ILE A 222 60.40 42.46 12.68
CA ILE A 222 59.06 42.73 12.16
C ILE A 222 58.92 42.25 10.71
N LEU A 223 59.89 42.55 9.84
CA LEU A 223 59.88 42.08 8.44
C LEU A 223 59.93 40.56 8.34
N LYS A 224 60.68 39.89 9.22
CA LYS A 224 60.72 38.41 9.29
C LYS A 224 59.42 37.81 9.84
N ALA A 225 58.73 38.51 10.75
CA ALA A 225 57.40 38.11 11.21
C ALA A 225 56.34 38.31 10.13
N ILE A 226 56.41 39.41 9.37
CA ILE A 226 55.54 39.68 8.21
C ILE A 226 55.80 38.66 7.10
N ASP A 227 57.05 38.31 6.77
CA ASP A 227 57.37 37.26 5.78
C ASP A 227 56.83 35.88 6.22
N LYS A 228 56.93 35.53 7.51
CA LYS A 228 56.31 34.31 8.05
C LYS A 228 54.78 34.33 7.98
N LEU A 229 54.15 35.47 8.25
CA LEU A 229 52.70 35.64 8.14
C LEU A 229 52.23 35.64 6.68
N ALA A 230 52.99 36.24 5.76
CA ALA A 230 52.71 36.26 4.32
C ALA A 230 52.79 34.86 3.71
N ARG A 231 53.81 34.06 4.07
CA ARG A 231 53.90 32.64 3.65
C ARG A 231 52.76 31.79 4.21
N ARG A 232 52.24 32.11 5.39
CA ARG A 232 51.05 31.45 5.97
C ARG A 232 49.74 31.97 5.36
N GLY A 233 49.67 33.24 4.99
CA GLY A 233 48.57 33.84 4.22
C GLY A 233 48.42 33.16 2.85
N VAL A 234 49.53 32.88 2.16
CA VAL A 234 49.53 32.04 0.94
C VAL A 234 48.99 30.64 1.21
N VAL A 235 49.29 30.02 2.36
CA VAL A 235 48.70 28.72 2.75
C VAL A 235 47.19 28.84 3.04
N VAL A 236 46.73 29.93 3.66
CA VAL A 236 45.30 30.21 3.91
C VAL A 236 44.56 30.52 2.61
N GLU A 237 45.15 31.25 1.66
CA GLU A 237 44.58 31.51 0.34
C GLU A 237 44.58 30.25 -0.53
N THR A 238 45.58 29.38 -0.40
CA THR A 238 45.58 28.08 -1.07
C THR A 238 44.51 27.16 -0.46
N LEU A 239 44.32 27.16 0.86
CA LEU A 239 43.22 26.45 1.53
C LEU A 239 41.85 27.03 1.16
N LYS A 240 41.72 28.36 1.07
CA LYS A 240 40.50 29.03 0.61
C LYS A 240 40.19 28.67 -0.84
N LYS A 241 41.20 28.61 -1.71
CA LYS A 241 41.04 28.19 -3.11
C LYS A 241 40.67 26.72 -3.23
N VAL A 242 41.24 25.84 -2.40
CA VAL A 242 40.84 24.42 -2.34
C VAL A 242 39.40 24.25 -1.86
N ILE A 243 38.93 25.08 -0.91
CA ILE A 243 37.53 25.09 -0.47
C ILE A 243 36.61 25.63 -1.58
N GLU A 244 36.98 26.75 -2.23
CA GLU A 244 36.19 27.34 -3.34
C GLU A 244 36.20 26.46 -4.61
N ASP A 245 37.29 25.74 -4.91
CA ASP A 245 37.37 24.79 -6.04
C ASP A 245 36.61 23.49 -5.74
N SER A 246 36.47 23.10 -4.46
CA SER A 246 35.63 21.97 -4.03
C SER A 246 34.13 22.27 -4.18
N ASP A 247 33.74 23.54 -4.10
CA ASP A 247 32.38 24.02 -4.39
C ASP A 247 32.11 24.22 -5.89
N ALA A 248 33.16 24.26 -6.74
CA ALA A 248 33.02 24.42 -8.19
C ALA A 248 32.82 23.08 -8.94
N GLU A 249 33.13 21.92 -8.34
CA GLU A 249 32.88 20.59 -8.94
C GLU A 249 31.61 19.89 -8.44
N ALA A 250 30.76 20.57 -7.66
CA ALA A 250 29.41 20.11 -7.31
C ALA A 250 28.33 21.05 -7.85
N GLY A 251 28.38 21.38 -9.15
CA GLY A 251 27.46 22.38 -9.71
C GLY A 251 27.39 22.52 -11.23
N THR A 252 27.57 21.45 -12.01
CA THR A 252 27.06 21.39 -13.40
C THR A 252 25.96 20.34 -13.54
N GLY A 253 24.88 20.53 -12.78
CA GLY A 253 23.54 20.13 -13.21
C GLY A 253 22.93 21.28 -14.00
N GLY A 254 22.80 21.10 -15.31
CA GLY A 254 22.56 22.17 -16.27
C GLY A 254 21.23 22.91 -16.19
N ALA A 255 21.10 23.92 -17.06
CA ALA A 255 19.81 24.49 -17.45
C ALA A 255 19.86 25.18 -18.82
N SER A 256 19.20 24.58 -19.82
CA SER A 256 18.36 25.24 -20.86
C SER A 256 18.05 24.25 -21.99
N SER A 257 16.87 24.19 -22.61
CA SER A 257 15.74 25.12 -22.58
C SER A 257 14.40 24.40 -22.77
N SER A 258 13.36 25.11 -22.37
CA SER A 258 11.96 24.95 -22.77
C SER A 258 11.75 25.12 -24.29
N HIS A 259 10.58 24.62 -24.71
CA HIS A 259 9.87 24.80 -25.98
C HIS A 259 10.22 26.02 -26.82
N GLN A 260 10.23 25.79 -28.13
CA GLN A 260 9.63 26.71 -29.10
C GLN A 260 8.66 25.94 -30.03
N PRO A 261 7.68 26.64 -30.62
CA PRO A 261 6.41 26.11 -31.15
C PRO A 261 6.55 25.21 -32.39
#